data_AF-A0A930GY16-F1
#
_entry.id   AF-A0A930GY16-F1
#
_cell.length_a   1.000
_cell.length_b   1.000
_cell.length_c   1.000
_cell.angle_alpha   90.00
_cell.angle_beta   90.00
_cell.angle_gamma   90.00
#
_symmetry.space_group_name_H-M   'P 1'
#
loop_
_entity.id
_entity.type
_entity.pdbx_description
1 polymer ?
#
loop_
_entity_poly.entity_id
_entity_poly.type
_entity_poly.pdbx_seq_one_letter_code
_entity_poly.pdbx_strand_id
1 'polypeptide(L)'
;KLKKCQYMKNFLGEVFPGRISGLTQYGIYVTLENSIEGMIPLRFMTEDYYIFNEEEISLRGEASGKSFHMGDSMWISVYAVDTLSRSIDFLPYYPEDAEGGNSLD
;
A
#
# COMPACT_ATOMS: atom_id res chain seq x y z
N LYS A 1 12.91 13.81 7.11
CA LYS A 1 11.45 13.63 6.85
C LYS A 1 10.87 14.72 5.93
N LEU A 2 10.97 16.02 6.23
CA LEU A 2 10.38 17.09 5.39
C LEU A 2 10.79 17.06 3.90
N LYS A 3 12.09 16.88 3.60
CA LYS A 3 12.58 16.76 2.21
C LYS A 3 11.98 15.56 1.45
N LYS A 4 11.73 14.44 2.14
CA LYS A 4 11.10 13.24 1.56
C LYS A 4 9.64 13.50 1.20
N CYS A 5 8.89 14.19 2.06
CA CYS A 5 7.51 14.59 1.76
C CYS A 5 7.43 15.58 0.59
N GLN A 6 8.29 16.61 0.56
CA GLN A 6 8.33 17.55 -0.57
C GLN A 6 8.69 16.86 -1.88
N TYR A 7 9.58 15.86 -1.83
CA TYR A 7 9.89 15.02 -2.98
C TYR A 7 8.65 14.26 -3.46
N MET A 8 7.95 13.54 -2.56
CA MET A 8 6.78 12.72 -2.92
C MET A 8 5.57 13.52 -3.41
N LYS A 9 5.43 14.80 -3.04
CA LYS A 9 4.36 15.67 -3.57
C LYS A 9 4.35 15.74 -5.10
N ASN A 10 5.51 15.63 -5.74
CA ASN A 10 5.62 15.68 -7.20
C ASN A 10 5.19 14.37 -7.89
N PHE A 11 4.88 13.33 -7.12
CA PHE A 11 4.57 11.99 -7.62
C PHE A 11 3.16 11.54 -7.20
N LEU A 12 2.26 12.48 -6.88
CA LEU A 12 0.86 12.15 -6.59
C LEU A 12 0.22 11.42 -7.77
N GLY A 13 -0.42 10.28 -7.51
CA GLY A 13 -1.01 9.39 -8.51
C GLY A 13 -0.03 8.39 -9.14
N GLU A 14 1.28 8.62 -9.03
CA GLU A 14 2.29 7.73 -9.61
C GLU A 14 2.39 6.42 -8.84
N VAL A 15 2.73 5.35 -9.57
CA VAL A 15 2.81 3.99 -9.07
C VAL A 15 4.26 3.60 -8.80
N PHE A 16 4.52 2.96 -7.66
CA PHE A 16 5.84 2.51 -7.26
C PHE A 16 5.79 1.07 -6.71
N PRO A 17 6.85 0.27 -6.93
CA PRO A 17 7.04 -0.95 -6.17
C PRO A 17 7.47 -0.60 -4.75
N GLY A 18 6.93 -1.32 -3.78
CA GLY A 18 7.25 -1.18 -2.37
C GLY A 18 7.32 -2.52 -1.65
N ARG A 19 7.88 -2.48 -0.45
CA ARG A 19 7.96 -3.62 0.46
C ARG A 19 7.22 -3.33 1.75
N ILE A 20 6.43 -4.28 2.23
CA ILE A 20 5.73 -4.17 3.51
C ILE A 20 6.76 -4.08 4.64
N SER A 21 6.74 -2.97 5.38
CA SER A 21 7.60 -2.69 6.53
C SER A 21 6.86 -2.76 7.87
N GLY A 22 5.54 -2.95 7.85
CA GLY A 22 4.75 -3.15 9.05
C GLY A 22 3.29 -3.43 8.75
N LEU A 23 2.64 -4.14 9.66
CA LEU A 23 1.23 -4.53 9.56
C LEU A 23 0.56 -4.20 10.88
N THR A 24 -0.64 -3.61 10.80
CA THR A 24 -1.44 -3.26 11.97
C THR A 24 -2.91 -3.42 11.64
N GLN A 25 -3.76 -3.44 12.67
CA GLN A 25 -5.22 -3.37 12.52
C GLN A 25 -5.74 -2.12 11.79
N TYR A 26 -4.91 -1.09 11.58
CA TYR A 26 -5.30 0.15 10.90
C TYR A 26 -4.85 0.20 9.43
N GLY A 27 -3.85 -0.59 9.05
CA GLY A 27 -3.27 -0.54 7.72
C GLY A 27 -1.90 -1.19 7.61
N ILE A 28 -1.36 -1.07 6.40
CA ILE A 28 -0.07 -1.61 5.96
C ILE A 28 0.92 -0.46 5.82
N TYR A 29 2.09 -0.58 6.45
CA TYR A 29 3.22 0.30 6.18
C TYR A 29 4.05 -0.27 5.04
N VAL A 30 4.38 0.59 4.08
CA VAL A 30 5.15 0.21 2.88
C VAL A 30 6.35 1.13 2.75
N THR A 31 7.52 0.54 2.57
CA THR A 31 8.78 1.22 2.28
C THR A 31 9.13 1.08 0.80
N LEU A 32 9.40 2.20 0.15
CA LEU A 32 9.88 2.29 -1.22
C LEU A 32 11.41 2.15 -1.28
N GLU A 33 11.97 1.89 -2.46
CA GLU A 33 13.43 1.71 -2.65
C GLU A 33 14.26 2.92 -2.16
N ASN A 34 13.74 4.13 -2.30
CA ASN A 34 14.36 5.36 -1.80
C ASN A 34 14.21 5.56 -0.26
N SER A 35 13.82 4.50 0.46
CA SER A 35 13.60 4.46 1.90
C SER A 35 12.51 5.44 2.37
N ILE A 36 11.59 5.84 1.50
CA ILE A 36 10.40 6.57 1.89
C ILE A 36 9.36 5.56 2.35
N GLU A 37 8.76 5.84 3.50
CA GLU A 37 7.71 5.01 4.08
C GLU A 37 6.39 5.78 4.06
N GLY A 38 5.31 5.07 3.77
CA GLY A 38 3.94 5.55 3.85
C GLY A 38 3.00 4.43 4.26
N MET A 39 1.73 4.77 4.49
CA MET A 39 0.72 3.84 4.99
C MET A 39 -0.40 3.66 3.98
N ILE A 40 -0.87 2.43 3.83
CA ILE A 40 -2.14 2.08 3.18
C ILE A 40 -3.15 1.80 4.29
N PRO A 41 -4.10 2.70 4.53
CA PRO A 41 -5.24 2.43 5.41
C PRO A 41 -6.06 1.23 4.90
N LEU A 42 -6.50 0.34 5.81
CA LEU A 42 -7.33 -0.82 5.42
C LEU A 42 -8.62 -0.42 4.68
N ARG A 43 -9.18 0.75 4.99
CA ARG A 43 -10.37 1.31 4.31
C ARG A 43 -10.18 1.51 2.80
N PHE A 44 -8.94 1.56 2.31
CA PHE A 44 -8.63 1.67 0.88
C PHE A 44 -8.40 0.31 0.21
N MET A 45 -8.37 -0.79 0.97
CA MET A 45 -8.25 -2.14 0.45
C MET A 45 -9.63 -2.75 0.19
N THR A 46 -10.40 -2.10 -0.68
CA THR A 46 -11.84 -2.38 -0.86
C THR A 46 -12.17 -3.67 -1.60
N GLU A 47 -11.18 -4.39 -2.12
CA GLU A 47 -11.38 -5.69 -2.77
C GLU A 47 -11.83 -6.80 -1.79
N ASP A 48 -11.52 -6.65 -0.50
CA ASP A 48 -11.82 -7.65 0.53
C ASP A 48 -11.97 -6.99 1.91
N TYR A 49 -12.45 -7.77 2.89
CA TYR A 49 -12.40 -7.42 4.29
C TYR A 49 -11.16 -8.07 4.93
N TYR A 50 -10.18 -7.24 5.31
CA TYR A 50 -8.91 -7.70 5.86
C TYR A 50 -8.92 -7.72 7.39
N ILE A 51 -8.60 -8.88 7.96
CA ILE A 51 -8.48 -9.09 9.41
C ILE A 51 -7.00 -9.20 9.78
N PHE A 52 -6.61 -8.49 10.83
CA PHE A 52 -5.26 -8.57 11.39
C PHE A 52 -5.15 -9.79 12.32
N ASN A 53 -4.20 -10.67 12.02
CA ASN A 53 -3.80 -11.77 12.89
C ASN A 53 -2.58 -11.33 13.70
N GLU A 54 -2.76 -11.14 15.01
CA GLU A 54 -1.70 -10.70 15.93
C GLU A 54 -0.61 -11.76 16.14
N GLU A 55 -0.97 -13.05 16.09
CA GLU A 55 -0.02 -14.15 16.30
C GLU A 55 0.96 -14.30 15.14
N GLU A 56 0.45 -14.14 13.91
CA GLU A 56 1.24 -14.26 12.68
C GLU A 56 1.77 -12.91 12.17
N ILE A 57 1.33 -11.81 12.77
CA ILE A 57 1.58 -10.43 12.30
C ILE A 57 1.28 -10.34 10.79
N SER A 58 0.05 -10.71 10.45
CA SER A 58 -0.41 -10.79 9.06
C SER A 58 -1.79 -10.14 8.90
N LEU A 59 -2.12 -9.71 7.67
CA LEU A 59 -3.48 -9.32 7.30
C LEU A 59 -4.03 -10.32 6.31
N ARG A 60 -5.18 -10.91 6.62
CA ARG A 60 -5.82 -11.92 5.78
C ARG A 60 -7.20 -11.45 5.32
N GLY A 61 -7.45 -11.50 4.02
CA GLY A 61 -8.75 -11.24 3.41
C GLY A 61 -9.71 -12.39 3.69
N GLU A 62 -10.92 -12.07 4.15
CA GLU A 62 -11.93 -13.08 4.46
C GLU A 62 -12.48 -13.79 3.23
N ALA A 63 -12.73 -13.06 2.13
CA ALA A 63 -13.34 -13.62 0.94
C ALA A 63 -12.32 -14.25 -0.02
N SER A 64 -11.22 -13.54 -0.28
CA SER A 64 -10.19 -13.96 -1.23
C SER A 64 -9.17 -14.93 -0.63
N GLY A 65 -9.00 -14.91 0.69
CA GLY A 65 -7.90 -15.59 1.36
C GLY A 65 -6.51 -14.99 1.10
N LYS A 66 -6.41 -13.86 0.38
CA LYS A 66 -5.15 -13.12 0.18
C LYS A 66 -4.57 -12.75 1.56
N SER A 67 -3.29 -13.01 1.77
CA SER A 67 -2.60 -12.67 3.01
C SER A 67 -1.38 -11.79 2.74
N PHE A 68 -1.19 -10.77 3.58
CA PHE A 68 -0.04 -9.88 3.55
C PHE A 68 0.84 -10.09 4.78
N HIS A 69 2.14 -10.23 4.56
CA HIS A 69 3.15 -10.45 5.57
C HIS A 69 4.27 -9.42 5.51
N MET A 70 5.01 -9.33 6.61
CA MET A 70 6.20 -8.50 6.69
C MET A 70 7.21 -8.90 5.60
N GLY A 71 7.68 -7.92 4.84
CA GLY A 71 8.65 -8.14 3.77
C GLY A 71 8.03 -8.50 2.42
N ASP A 72 6.72 -8.71 2.30
CA ASP A 72 6.08 -8.94 1.01
C ASP A 72 6.24 -7.72 0.09
N SER A 73 6.30 -7.98 -1.22
CA SER A 73 6.36 -6.92 -2.24
C SER A 73 4.95 -6.60 -2.71
N MET A 74 4.67 -5.31 -2.89
CA MET A 74 3.38 -4.85 -3.43
C MET A 74 3.56 -3.57 -4.22
N TRP A 75 2.63 -3.33 -5.15
CA TRP A 75 2.55 -2.06 -5.87
C TRP A 75 1.64 -1.10 -5.12
N ILE A 76 2.05 0.17 -5.10
CA ILE A 76 1.30 1.24 -4.46
C ILE A 76 1.20 2.44 -5.39
N SER A 77 0.20 3.29 -5.18
CA SER A 77 0.19 4.63 -5.76
C SER A 77 0.22 5.70 -4.67
N VAL A 78 0.87 6.83 -4.96
CA VAL A 78 0.95 7.95 -4.01
C VAL A 78 -0.40 8.66 -3.94
N TYR A 79 -1.06 8.63 -2.78
CA TYR A 79 -2.40 9.17 -2.62
C TYR A 79 -2.39 10.60 -2.07
N ALA A 80 -1.71 10.78 -0.93
CA ALA A 80 -1.67 12.07 -0.26
C ALA A 80 -0.33 12.25 0.45
N VAL A 81 0.13 13.50 0.52
CA VAL A 81 1.35 13.86 1.23
C VAL A 81 1.07 15.06 2.12
N ASP A 82 1.09 14.82 3.43
CA ASP A 82 0.95 15.86 4.43
C ASP A 82 2.32 16.26 4.96
N THR A 83 2.74 17.47 4.64
CA THR A 83 4.04 18.03 5.06
C THR A 83 4.05 18.52 6.51
N LEU A 84 2.88 18.79 7.10
CA LEU A 84 2.74 19.21 8.49
C LEU A 84 2.91 17.99 9.40
N SER A 85 2.10 16.95 9.18
CA SER A 85 2.17 15.68 9.91
C SER A 85 3.38 14.82 9.51
N ARG A 86 3.96 15.08 8.33
CA ARG A 86 5.04 14.32 7.71
C ARG A 86 4.64 12.88 7.39
N SER A 87 3.37 12.66 7.07
CA SER A 87 2.82 11.39 6.61
C SER A 87 2.68 11.35 5.10
N ILE A 88 2.71 10.14 4.56
CA ILE A 88 2.40 9.84 3.17
C ILE A 88 1.38 8.70 3.21
N ASP A 89 0.24 8.92 2.58
CA ASP A 89 -0.77 7.90 2.40
C ASP A 89 -0.63 7.32 0.99
N PHE A 90 -0.82 6.01 0.91
CA PHE A 90 -0.80 5.24 -0.32
C PHE A 90 -2.15 4.57 -0.57
N LEU A 91 -2.40 4.23 -1.83
CA LEU A 91 -3.42 3.25 -2.22
C LEU A 91 -2.73 1.96 -2.64
N PRO A 92 -3.36 0.79 -2.42
CA PRO A 92 -2.89 -0.43 -3.04
C PRO A 92 -3.10 -0.32 -4.56
N TYR A 93 -2.15 -0.84 -5.34
CA TYR A 93 -2.26 -0.91 -6.79
C TYR A 93 -2.09 -2.37 -7.21
N TYR A 94 -3.01 -2.88 -8.02
CA TYR A 94 -3.01 -4.26 -8.48
C TYR A 94 -2.88 -4.25 -10.00
N PRO A 95 -1.67 -4.48 -10.56
CA PRO A 95 -1.45 -4.39 -12.00
C PRO A 95 -2.26 -5.43 -12.80
N GLU A 96 -2.67 -6.53 -12.17
CA GLU A 96 -3.47 -7.60 -12.77
C GLU A 96 -4.89 -7.12 -13.16
N ASP A 97 -5.43 -6.11 -12.47
CA ASP A 97 -6.73 -5.51 -12.81
C ASP A 97 -6.64 -4.47 -13.95
N ALA A 98 -5.44 -4.04 -14.32
CA ALA A 98 -5.24 -3.06 -15.40
C ALA A 98 -5.38 -3.68 -16.80
N GLU A 99 -5.28 -5.01 -16.93
CA GLU A 99 -5.43 -5.74 -18.20
C GLU A 99 -6.83 -6.37 -18.40
N GLY A 100 -7.85 -5.90 -17.68
CA GLY A 100 -9.26 -6.29 -17.87
C GLY A 100 -9.96 -5.67 -19.09
N GLY A 101 -9.21 -5.19 -20.08
CA GLY A 101 -9.71 -4.47 -21.25
C GLY A 101 -9.17 -5.03 -22.57
N ASN A 102 -9.79 -6.12 -23.02
CA ASN A 102 -9.72 -6.71 -24.36
C ASN A 102 -8.60 -7.75 -24.63
N SER A 103 -8.96 -9.03 -24.51
CA SER A 103 -8.52 -10.05 -25.47
C SER A 103 -9.65 -11.06 -25.66
N LEU A 104 -10.37 -10.92 -26.77
CA LEU A 104 -10.98 -12.05 -27.44
C LEU A 104 -9.84 -12.83 -28.10
N ASP A 105 -9.51 -13.99 -27.55
CA ASP A 105 -9.05 -15.16 -28.31
C ASP A 105 -9.43 -16.42 -27.54
#